data_AF-A0A353M971-F1
#
_entry.id   AF-A0A353M971-F1
#
_cell.length_a   1.000
_cell.length_b   1.000
_cell.length_c   1.000
_cell.angle_alpha   90.00
_cell.angle_beta   90.00
_cell.angle_gamma   90.00
#
_symmetry.space_group_name_H-M   'P 1'
#
loop_
_entity.id
_entity.type
_entity.pdbx_description
1 polymer ?
#
loop_
_entity_poly.entity_id
_entity_poly.type
_entity_poly.pdbx_seq_one_letter_code
_entity_poly.pdbx_strand_id
1 'polypeptide(L)' 'MEMVRRVSGVNFPVEETYRRAGDPPALVADSSRLRTLTGWSPRHDDLEFIVKTALEWEEKLATGPFTSA' A
#
# COMPACT_ATOMS: atom_id res chain seq x y z
N MET A 1 -0.11 -2.37 -9.04
CA MET A 1 -1.39 -3.08 -9.19
C MET A 1 -1.28 -4.60 -9.04
N GLU A 2 -0.20 -5.24 -9.49
CA GLU A 2 -0.05 -6.70 -9.40
C GLU A 2 -0.18 -7.27 -7.97
N MET A 3 0.54 -6.73 -6.99
CA MET A 3 0.46 -7.22 -5.61
C MET A 3 -0.95 -7.11 -5.03
N VAL A 4 -1.66 -6.02 -5.33
CA VAL A 4 -3.05 -5.82 -4.90
C VAL A 4 -3.96 -6.90 -5.48
N ARG A 5 -3.84 -7.22 -6.79
CA ARG A 5 -4.59 -8.31 -7.42
C ARG A 5 -4.30 -9.67 -6.78
N ARG A 6 -3.03 -9.92 -6.44
CA ARG A 6 -2.60 -11.17 -5.80
C ARG A 6 -3.22 -11.33 -4.42
N VAL A 7 -3.10 -10.30 -3.58
CA VAL A 7 -3.58 -10.32 -2.19
C VAL A 7 -5.10 -10.31 -2.13
N SER A 8 -5.77 -9.51 -2.96
CA SER A 8 -7.24 -9.47 -2.96
C SER A 8 -7.89 -10.69 -3.61
N GLY A 9 -7.15 -11.41 -4.47
CA GLY A 9 -7.72 -12.45 -5.34
C GLY A 9 -8.71 -11.92 -6.39
N VAL A 10 -8.85 -10.60 -6.52
CA VAL A 10 -9.79 -9.95 -7.44
C VAL A 10 -9.03 -9.42 -8.65
N ASN A 11 -9.46 -9.84 -9.83
CA ASN A 11 -9.01 -9.23 -11.09
C ASN A 11 -9.87 -8.01 -11.42
N PHE A 12 -9.47 -6.84 -10.93
CA PHE A 12 -10.16 -5.57 -11.18
C PHE A 12 -9.59 -4.85 -12.44
N PRO A 13 -10.44 -4.07 -13.15
CA PRO A 13 -10.00 -3.29 -14.30
C PRO A 13 -9.00 -2.21 -13.88
N VAL A 14 -8.01 -1.95 -14.74
CA VAL A 14 -7.05 -0.84 -14.59
C VAL A 14 -7.06 -0.07 -15.90
N GLU A 15 -7.34 1.24 -15.81
CA GLU A 15 -7.30 2.16 -16.94
C GLU A 15 -6.10 3.10 -16.78
N GLU A 16 -5.21 3.08 -17.77
CA GLU A 16 -4.09 4.02 -17.80
C GLU A 16 -4.56 5.37 -18.32
N THR A 17 -4.26 6.42 -17.58
CA THR A 17 -4.67 7.79 -17.90
C THR A 17 -3.47 8.73 -17.92
N TYR A 18 -3.69 9.99 -18.29
CA TYR A 18 -2.61 10.97 -18.33
C TYR A 18 -2.03 11.20 -16.93
N ARG A 19 -0.74 11.47 -16.89
CA ARG A 19 -0.03 11.75 -15.66
C ARG A 19 -0.45 13.11 -15.09
N ARG A 20 -0.70 13.17 -13.77
CA ARG A 20 -0.97 14.44 -13.10
C ARG A 20 0.23 15.38 -13.22
N ALA A 21 -0.02 16.63 -13.64
CA ALA A 21 1.01 17.65 -13.73
C ALA A 21 1.64 17.90 -12.35
N GLY A 22 2.98 17.94 -12.30
CA GLY A 22 3.74 18.17 -11.08
C GLY A 22 4.26 16.92 -10.38
N ASP A 23 3.76 15.72 -10.71
CA ASP A 23 4.29 14.49 -10.11
C ASP A 23 5.68 14.15 -10.70
N PRO A 24 6.65 13.65 -9.90
CA PRO A 24 7.91 13.05 -10.36
C PRO A 24 7.77 11.54 -10.63
N PRO A 25 8.56 10.94 -11.55
CA PRO A 25 8.29 9.58 -12.05
C PRO A 25 8.55 8.52 -10.97
N ALA A 26 9.43 8.84 -10.04
CA ALA A 26 9.64 8.12 -8.79
C ALA A 26 10.05 9.12 -7.71
N LEU A 27 9.71 8.80 -6.46
CA LEU A 27 10.14 9.54 -5.28
C LEU A 27 10.32 8.55 -4.12
N VAL A 28 11.55 8.37 -3.66
CA VAL A 28 11.91 7.43 -2.60
C VAL A 28 12.90 8.11 -1.66
N ALA A 29 12.66 7.99 -0.35
CA ALA A 29 13.57 8.54 0.66
C ALA A 29 14.73 7.57 0.95
N ASP A 30 15.93 8.12 1.14
CA ASP A 30 17.05 7.34 1.68
C ASP A 30 16.94 7.25 3.21
N SER A 31 16.78 6.03 3.72
CA SER A 31 16.69 5.73 5.15
C SER A 31 18.04 5.35 5.78
N SER A 32 19.14 5.38 5.02
CA SER A 32 20.49 4.99 5.46
C SER A 32 20.90 5.67 6.76
N ARG A 33 20.75 7.00 6.84
CA ARG A 33 21.11 7.80 8.02
C ARG A 33 20.38 7.35 9.29
N LEU A 34 19.08 7.07 9.19
CA LEU A 34 18.28 6.61 10.33
C LEU A 34 18.75 5.23 10.80
N ARG A 35 18.96 4.31 9.85
CA ARG A 35 19.44 2.94 10.11
C ARG A 35 20.82 2.97 10.78
N THR A 36 21.76 3.76 10.26
CA THR A 36 23.13 3.86 10.81
C THR A 36 23.15 4.46 12.20
N LEU A 37 22.36 5.50 12.47
CA LEU A 37 22.43 6.22 13.76
C LEU A 37 21.67 5.51 14.89
N THR A 38 20.62 4.77 14.56
CA THR A 38 19.71 4.21 15.59
C THR A 38 19.67 2.68 15.59
N GLY A 39 20.26 2.02 14.59
CA GLY A 39 20.08 0.60 14.37
C GLY A 39 18.64 0.22 13.96
N TRP A 40 17.79 1.21 13.68
CA TRP A 40 16.40 0.97 13.28
C TRP A 40 16.34 0.12 12.02
N SER A 41 15.46 -0.87 12.03
CA SER A 41 15.07 -1.64 10.86
C SER A 41 13.54 -1.66 10.77
N PRO A 42 12.96 -1.49 9.58
CA PRO A 42 11.52 -1.66 9.41
C PRO A 42 11.11 -3.07 9.82
N ARG A 43 10.06 -3.16 10.64
CA ARG A 43 9.45 -4.44 11.02
C ARG A 43 8.59 -5.03 9.90
N HIS A 44 8.09 -4.18 9.01
CA HIS A 44 7.13 -4.52 7.96
C HIS A 44 7.61 -3.95 6.61
N ASP A 45 8.75 -4.45 6.12
CA ASP A 45 9.34 -4.09 4.81
C ASP A 45 8.92 -5.07 3.71
N ASP A 46 7.73 -5.65 3.85
CA ASP A 46 7.19 -6.65 2.94
C ASP A 46 5.93 -6.09 2.27
N LEU A 47 5.98 -5.95 0.95
CA LEU A 47 4.91 -5.32 0.18
C LEU A 47 3.61 -6.13 0.27
N GLU A 48 3.68 -7.45 0.33
CA GLU A 48 2.51 -8.31 0.43
C GLU A 48 1.79 -8.12 1.77
N PHE A 49 2.53 -8.09 2.87
CA PHE A 49 2.03 -7.82 4.21
C PHE A 49 1.42 -6.42 4.33
N ILE A 50 2.07 -5.39 3.78
CA ILE A 50 1.55 -4.02 3.76
C ILE A 50 0.20 -3.97 3.04
N VAL A 51 0.10 -4.57 1.85
CA VAL A 51 -1.16 -4.60 1.07
C VAL A 51 -2.23 -5.40 1.78
N LYS A 52 -1.88 -6.57 2.35
CA LYS A 52 -2.81 -7.45 3.08
C LYS A 52 -3.44 -6.73 4.26
N THR A 53 -2.62 -6.14 5.12
CA THR A 53 -3.12 -5.47 6.33
C THR A 53 -3.97 -4.24 6.02
N ALA A 54 -3.67 -3.52 4.92
CA ALA A 54 -4.52 -2.45 4.45
C ALA A 54 -5.89 -2.97 3.97
N LEU A 55 -5.92 -4.06 3.20
CA LEU A 55 -7.17 -4.64 2.70
C LEU A 55 -8.05 -5.18 3.83
N GLU A 56 -7.48 -5.94 4.77
CA GLU A 56 -8.21 -6.47 5.94
C GLU A 56 -8.85 -5.36 6.78
N TRP A 57 -8.18 -4.21 6.88
CA TRP A 57 -8.72 -3.03 7.54
C TRP A 57 -9.95 -2.48 6.81
N GLU A 58 -9.87 -2.31 5.49
CA GLU A 58 -10.99 -1.82 4.67
C GLU A 58 -12.20 -2.77 4.71
N GLU A 59 -11.98 -4.08 4.67
CA GLU A 59 -13.05 -5.08 4.77
C GLU A 59 -13.79 -5.00 6.12
N LYS A 60 -13.04 -4.77 7.19
CA LYS A 60 -13.62 -4.58 8.54
C LYS A 60 -14.45 -3.30 8.61
N LEU A 61 -14.02 -2.22 7.95
CA LEU A 61 -14.81 -0.99 7.88
C LEU A 61 -16.07 -1.17 7.02
N ALA A 62 -15.96 -1.90 5.90
CA ALA A 62 -17.09 -2.18 5.02
C ALA A 62 -18.18 -3.05 5.68
N THR A 63 -17.81 -3.89 6.65
CA THR A 63 -18.73 -4.80 7.36
C THR A 63 -19.07 -4.33 8.78
N GLY A 64 -18.53 -3.18 9.21
CA GLY A 64 -18.73 -2.62 10.54
C GLY A 64 -20.15 -2.07 10.77
N PRO A 65 -20.54 -1.84 12.04
CA PRO A 65 -21.91 -1.44 12.43
C PRO A 65 -22.34 -0.05 11.92
N PHE A 66 -21.47 0.67 11.23
CA PHE A 66 -21.74 1.98 10.63
C PHE A 66 -21.96 1.89 9.10
N THR A 67 -21.87 0.69 8.55
CA THR A 67 -21.91 0.42 7.10
C THR A 67 -23.01 -0.61 6.84
N SER A 68 -24.22 -0.33 7.32
CA SER A 68 -25.44 -1.03 6.90
C SER A 68 -25.95 -0.34 5.63
N ALA A 69 -25.95 -1.07 4.51
CA ALA A 69 -26.86 -0.79 3.40
C ALA A 69 -28.03 -1.78 3.48
#